data_AF-A0A7Y5E1F7-F1
#
_entry.id   AF-A0A7Y5E1F7-F1
#
_cell.length_a   1.000
_cell.length_b   1.000
_cell.length_c   1.000
_cell.angle_alpha   90.00
_cell.angle_beta   90.00
_cell.angle_gamma   90.00
#
_symmetry.space_group_name_H-M   'P 1'
#
loop_
_entity.id
_entity.type
_entity.pdbx_description
1 polymer ?
#
loop_
_entity_poly.entity_id
_entity_poly.type
_entity_poly.pdbx_seq_one_letter_code
_entity_poly.pdbx_strand_id
1 'polypeptide(L)'
;MRNLGSSIVFVSVACLLSCSSTSETETPLRAYVGAVEGSTVRVGLATEGGRAEIFFCGDRTNASTHTQWFNVTAAPGASFQTKVGTWTVDGHYDAGSAAGTVDLGDGVKLGWSAQVQPTDSVNGLYEGTDEDGGHAGVIIADVPQGVFISGPRDEFSQITPLFPVIKTSQGIAVKFTVGKVERRINLLPARP
;
A
#
# COMPACT_ATOMS: atom_id res chain seq x y z
N MET A 1 -73.25 -44.46 21.14
CA MET A 1 -72.69 -43.76 22.31
C MET A 1 -71.23 -43.43 22.01
N ARG A 2 -70.87 -42.15 22.18
CA ARG A 2 -69.55 -41.49 22.38
C ARG A 2 -68.30 -42.41 22.25
N ASN A 3 -67.37 -42.26 21.30
CA ASN A 3 -66.46 -41.16 20.91
C ASN A 3 -65.16 -41.07 21.76
N LEU A 4 -64.05 -40.74 21.07
CA LEU A 4 -62.66 -40.41 21.51
C LEU A 4 -61.77 -41.59 21.96
N GLY A 5 -60.53 -41.79 21.51
CA GLY A 5 -59.58 -40.90 20.81
C GLY A 5 -58.26 -40.90 21.60
N SER A 6 -57.13 -41.24 20.96
CA SER A 6 -55.80 -40.87 21.46
C SER A 6 -54.81 -40.77 20.32
N SER A 7 -54.57 -39.52 19.96
CA SER A 7 -53.56 -39.05 19.01
C SER A 7 -52.16 -39.25 19.59
N ILE A 8 -51.26 -39.87 18.82
CA ILE A 8 -49.83 -39.88 19.12
C ILE A 8 -49.21 -38.63 18.48
N VAL A 9 -48.60 -37.81 19.32
CA VAL A 9 -47.97 -36.53 18.99
C VAL A 9 -46.60 -36.77 18.35
N PHE A 10 -46.38 -36.19 17.16
CA PHE A 10 -45.09 -36.07 16.51
C PHE A 10 -44.25 -34.99 17.22
N VAL A 11 -43.05 -35.34 17.69
CA VAL A 11 -42.05 -34.39 18.19
C VAL A 11 -41.01 -34.17 17.09
N SER A 12 -41.16 -33.11 16.32
CA SER A 12 -40.14 -32.63 15.38
C SER A 12 -39.10 -31.79 16.11
N VAL A 13 -37.89 -32.31 16.25
CA VAL A 13 -36.73 -31.56 16.76
C VAL A 13 -36.12 -30.77 15.60
N ALA A 14 -36.43 -29.48 15.51
CA ALA A 14 -35.81 -28.56 14.56
C ALA A 14 -34.47 -28.05 15.14
N CYS A 15 -33.34 -28.58 14.67
CA CYS A 15 -32.03 -27.99 14.90
C CYS A 15 -31.90 -26.70 14.07
N LEU A 16 -32.16 -25.56 14.69
CA LEU A 16 -31.82 -24.25 14.16
C LEU A 16 -30.29 -24.06 14.26
N LEU A 17 -29.57 -24.49 13.23
CA LEU A 17 -28.19 -24.06 12.96
C LEU A 17 -28.24 -22.57 12.62
N SER A 18 -28.17 -21.72 13.64
CA SER A 18 -27.92 -20.28 13.48
C SER A 18 -26.48 -20.12 13.01
N CYS A 19 -26.30 -20.19 11.68
CA CYS A 19 -25.05 -19.86 11.02
C CYS A 19 -24.90 -18.33 11.15
N SER A 20 -24.34 -17.89 12.27
CA SER A 20 -23.96 -16.49 12.47
C SER A 20 -22.72 -16.26 11.62
N SER A 21 -22.92 -15.96 10.33
CA SER A 21 -21.86 -15.48 9.45
C SER A 21 -21.44 -14.12 9.98
N THR A 22 -20.42 -14.12 10.83
CA THR A 22 -19.71 -12.89 11.22
C THR A 22 -19.13 -12.32 9.94
N SER A 23 -19.82 -11.36 9.34
CA SER A 23 -19.29 -10.59 8.23
C SER A 23 -18.11 -9.78 8.77
N GLU A 24 -16.91 -10.33 8.66
CA GLU A 24 -15.68 -9.58 8.82
C GLU A 24 -15.78 -8.40 7.86
N THR A 25 -15.92 -7.20 8.43
CA THR A 25 -15.96 -5.98 7.64
C THR A 25 -14.55 -5.78 7.12
N GLU A 26 -14.30 -6.26 5.90
CA GLU A 26 -13.02 -6.10 5.21
C GLU A 26 -12.68 -4.61 5.22
N THR A 27 -11.56 -4.26 5.85
CA THR A 27 -11.13 -2.86 5.94
C THR A 27 -10.65 -2.45 4.55
N PRO A 28 -11.22 -1.41 3.93
CA PRO A 28 -10.86 -1.06 2.57
C PRO A 28 -9.41 -0.60 2.47
N LEU A 29 -8.69 -1.07 1.45
CA LEU A 29 -7.40 -0.52 1.06
C LEU A 29 -7.54 0.96 0.69
N ARG A 30 -6.68 1.79 1.26
CA ARG A 30 -6.57 3.23 0.93
C ARG A 30 -5.17 3.57 0.51
N ALA A 31 -5.05 4.41 -0.51
CA ALA A 31 -3.79 4.96 -0.97
C ALA A 31 -3.73 6.46 -0.65
N TYR A 32 -2.57 6.94 -0.22
CA TYR A 32 -2.27 8.34 0.01
C TYR A 32 -1.04 8.71 -0.83
N VAL A 33 -1.07 9.89 -1.42
CA VAL A 33 0.03 10.38 -2.27
C VAL A 33 0.39 11.81 -1.87
N GLY A 34 1.68 12.08 -1.79
CA GLY A 34 2.20 13.27 -1.16
C GLY A 34 3.62 13.63 -1.53
N ALA A 35 4.22 14.51 -0.74
CA ALA A 35 5.60 14.96 -0.89
C ALA A 35 6.26 15.25 0.47
N VAL A 36 7.59 15.29 0.46
CA VAL A 36 8.41 15.77 1.57
C VAL A 36 8.80 17.23 1.30
N GLU A 37 8.48 18.10 2.25
CA GLU A 37 8.68 19.55 2.15
C GLU A 37 10.16 19.89 1.91
N GLY A 38 10.39 20.84 0.99
CA GLY A 38 11.75 21.31 0.67
C GLY A 38 12.62 20.31 -0.09
N SER A 39 12.06 19.22 -0.60
CA SER A 39 12.80 18.18 -1.34
C SER A 39 12.10 17.74 -2.63
N THR A 40 12.75 16.87 -3.40
CA THR A 40 12.16 16.20 -4.57
C THR A 40 11.58 14.82 -4.25
N VAL A 41 11.54 14.45 -2.97
CA VAL A 41 11.05 13.15 -2.51
C VAL A 41 9.52 13.13 -2.50
N ARG A 42 8.95 12.11 -3.11
CA ARG A 42 7.53 11.78 -3.02
C ARG A 42 7.31 10.77 -1.91
N VAL A 43 6.12 10.83 -1.31
CA VAL A 43 5.67 9.83 -0.34
C VAL A 43 4.37 9.20 -0.82
N GLY A 44 4.32 7.88 -0.79
CA GLY A 44 3.11 7.09 -0.97
C GLY A 44 2.83 6.29 0.29
N LEU A 45 1.56 6.18 0.69
CA LEU A 45 1.13 5.24 1.73
C LEU A 45 0.04 4.33 1.18
N ALA A 46 0.08 3.06 1.56
CA ALA A 46 -1.03 2.14 1.44
C ALA A 46 -1.45 1.68 2.85
N THR A 47 -2.75 1.71 3.17
CA THR A 47 -3.24 1.32 4.50
C THR A 47 -4.37 0.29 4.40
N GLU A 48 -4.32 -0.75 5.22
CA GLU A 48 -5.33 -1.82 5.31
C GLU A 48 -5.27 -2.41 6.74
N GLY A 49 -6.42 -2.58 7.40
CA GLY A 49 -6.51 -3.33 8.66
C GLY A 49 -5.62 -2.84 9.82
N GLY A 50 -5.34 -1.54 9.93
CA GLY A 50 -4.45 -1.00 10.99
C GLY A 50 -2.96 -1.22 10.71
N ARG A 51 -2.61 -1.55 9.47
CA ARG A 51 -1.26 -1.54 8.94
C ARG A 51 -1.12 -0.48 7.88
N ALA A 52 0.10 0.01 7.72
CA ALA A 52 0.48 0.94 6.68
C ALA A 52 1.84 0.56 6.10
N GLU A 53 1.94 0.63 4.79
CA GLU A 53 3.18 0.57 4.06
C GLU A 53 3.46 1.97 3.52
N ILE A 54 4.66 2.47 3.78
CA ILE A 54 5.09 3.81 3.41
C ILE A 54 6.28 3.69 2.47
N PHE A 55 6.20 4.37 1.35
CA PHE A 55 7.28 4.45 0.39
C PHE A 55 7.69 5.90 0.19
N PHE A 56 8.93 6.22 0.53
CA PHE A 56 9.57 7.46 0.12
C PHE A 56 10.38 7.17 -1.13
N CYS A 57 10.22 7.98 -2.17
CA CYS A 57 10.92 7.81 -3.43
C CYS A 57 11.58 9.11 -3.87
N GLY A 58 12.89 9.07 -4.02
CA GLY A 58 13.66 10.12 -4.67
C GLY A 58 13.31 10.27 -6.15
N ASP A 59 13.82 11.33 -6.76
CA ASP A 59 13.81 11.49 -8.20
C ASP A 59 15.01 10.77 -8.84
N ARG A 60 15.18 10.92 -10.15
CA ARG A 60 16.27 10.28 -10.90
C ARG A 60 17.68 10.62 -10.37
N THR A 61 17.87 11.76 -9.72
CA THR A 61 19.17 12.25 -9.24
C THR A 61 19.53 11.71 -7.86
N ASN A 62 18.53 11.38 -7.04
CA ASN A 62 18.74 10.99 -5.65
C ASN A 62 18.05 9.68 -5.25
N ALA A 63 17.42 8.96 -6.19
CA ALA A 63 16.71 7.70 -5.91
C ALA A 63 17.54 6.67 -5.13
N SER A 64 18.86 6.56 -5.33
CA SER A 64 19.70 5.60 -4.59
C SER A 64 19.92 5.95 -3.12
N THR A 65 19.67 7.19 -2.72
CA THR A 65 19.90 7.68 -1.35
C THR A 65 18.64 8.18 -0.67
N HIS A 66 17.60 8.49 -1.45
CA HIS A 66 16.34 9.09 -1.01
C HIS A 66 15.14 8.16 -1.25
N THR A 67 15.38 6.86 -1.26
CA THR A 67 14.35 5.84 -1.42
C THR A 67 14.36 4.90 -0.23
N GLN A 68 13.20 4.71 0.40
CA GLN A 68 13.07 3.74 1.47
C GLN A 68 11.61 3.28 1.66
N TRP A 69 11.45 2.00 1.99
CA TRP A 69 10.20 1.39 2.40
C TRP A 69 10.11 1.27 3.92
N PHE A 70 8.90 1.44 4.45
CA PHE A 70 8.60 1.24 5.86
C PHE A 70 7.29 0.48 6.02
N ASN A 71 7.31 -0.49 6.92
CA ASN A 71 6.11 -1.16 7.39
C ASN A 71 5.77 -0.64 8.79
N VAL A 72 4.51 -0.29 8.99
CA VAL A 72 4.01 0.33 10.22
C VAL A 72 2.72 -0.33 10.66
N THR A 73 2.60 -0.58 11.96
CA THR A 73 1.32 -0.98 12.59
C THR A 73 0.79 0.20 13.38
N ALA A 74 -0.30 0.81 12.91
CA ALA A 74 -0.95 1.93 13.57
C ALA A 74 -2.44 1.95 13.22
N ALA A 75 -3.31 2.28 14.16
CA ALA A 75 -4.71 2.52 13.83
C ALA A 75 -4.88 3.89 13.14
N PRO A 76 -5.90 4.07 12.27
CA PRO A 76 -6.26 5.39 11.79
C PRO A 76 -6.49 6.37 12.96
N GLY A 77 -5.87 7.54 12.89
CA GLY A 77 -5.85 8.58 13.92
C GLY A 77 -4.74 8.42 14.97
N ALA A 78 -4.04 7.29 15.01
CA ALA A 78 -2.91 7.09 15.91
C ALA A 78 -1.61 7.62 15.29
N SER A 79 -0.72 8.14 16.14
CA SER A 79 0.65 8.44 15.75
C SER A 79 1.50 7.18 15.73
N PHE A 80 2.54 7.18 14.91
CA PHE A 80 3.54 6.12 14.80
C PHE A 80 4.94 6.70 14.68
N GLN A 81 5.91 5.87 15.03
CA GLN A 81 7.33 6.10 14.77
C GLN A 81 7.95 4.79 14.27
N THR A 82 8.76 4.88 13.23
CA THR A 82 9.47 3.73 12.65
C THR A 82 10.86 4.14 12.17
N LYS A 83 11.75 3.16 12.01
CA LYS A 83 13.15 3.38 11.66
C LYS A 83 13.68 2.24 10.80
N VAL A 84 14.38 2.58 9.72
CA VAL A 84 15.13 1.62 8.88
C VAL A 84 16.50 2.22 8.59
N GLY A 85 17.56 1.57 9.06
CA GLY A 85 18.92 2.09 8.96
C GLY A 85 19.07 3.43 9.70
N THR A 86 19.50 4.47 8.98
CA THR A 86 19.61 5.85 9.50
C THR A 86 18.30 6.64 9.39
N TRP A 87 17.34 6.18 8.59
CA TRP A 87 16.09 6.89 8.37
C TRP A 87 15.14 6.73 9.53
N THR A 88 14.50 7.83 9.93
CA THR A 88 13.46 7.82 10.97
C THR A 88 12.22 8.53 10.44
N VAL A 89 11.06 7.90 10.61
CA VAL A 89 9.77 8.46 10.20
C VAL A 89 8.87 8.55 11.42
N ASP A 90 8.40 9.76 11.71
CA ASP A 90 7.31 10.03 12.64
C ASP A 90 6.09 10.42 11.83
N GLY A 91 4.90 9.96 12.21
CA GLY A 91 3.70 10.32 11.46
C GLY A 91 2.39 9.92 12.10
N HIS A 92 1.32 10.23 11.40
CA HIS A 92 -0.03 9.77 11.66
C HIS A 92 -0.80 9.77 10.33
N TYR A 93 -1.91 9.02 10.29
CA TYR A 93 -2.83 9.05 9.16
C TYR A 93 -4.26 8.90 9.64
N ASP A 94 -5.20 9.47 8.92
CA ASP A 94 -6.64 9.38 9.17
C ASP A 94 -7.40 9.04 7.89
N ALA A 95 -8.70 9.31 7.84
CA ALA A 95 -9.52 8.97 6.68
C ALA A 95 -9.23 9.82 5.42
N GLY A 96 -8.68 11.02 5.57
CA GLY A 96 -8.46 11.98 4.48
C GLY A 96 -7.00 12.28 4.19
N SER A 97 -6.13 12.17 5.18
CA SER A 97 -4.75 12.64 5.09
C SER A 97 -3.77 11.79 5.89
N ALA A 98 -2.50 11.93 5.56
CA ALA A 98 -1.38 11.44 6.34
C ALA A 98 -0.31 12.53 6.42
N ALA A 99 0.33 12.70 7.56
CA ALA A 99 1.36 13.73 7.74
C ALA A 99 2.34 13.36 8.87
N GLY A 100 3.52 13.99 8.83
CA GLY A 100 4.53 13.77 9.85
C GLY A 100 5.87 14.42 9.53
N THR A 101 6.93 13.84 10.09
CA THR A 101 8.30 14.22 9.79
C THR A 101 9.12 13.02 9.36
N VAL A 102 10.09 13.23 8.48
CA VAL A 102 11.06 12.22 8.06
C VAL A 102 12.46 12.78 8.18
N ASP A 103 13.36 11.99 8.75
CA ASP A 103 14.80 12.16 8.65
C ASP A 103 15.30 11.17 7.58
N LEU A 104 15.87 11.70 6.51
CA LEU A 104 16.34 10.93 5.35
C LEU A 104 17.74 10.32 5.60
N GLY A 105 18.20 10.33 6.85
CA GLY A 105 19.46 9.77 7.30
C GLY A 105 20.59 10.79 7.45
N ASP A 106 20.31 12.08 7.29
CA ASP A 106 21.25 13.19 7.43
C ASP A 106 21.13 13.93 8.79
N GLY A 107 20.18 13.53 9.64
CA GLY A 107 19.93 14.16 10.94
C GLY A 107 18.96 15.34 10.88
N VAL A 108 18.44 15.70 9.70
CA VAL A 108 17.50 16.81 9.50
C VAL A 108 16.09 16.25 9.33
N LYS A 109 15.18 16.68 10.21
CA LYS A 109 13.76 16.34 10.09
C LYS A 109 13.06 17.28 9.11
N LEU A 110 12.50 16.71 8.06
CA LEU A 110 11.66 17.40 7.08
C LEU A 110 10.19 17.04 7.30
N GLY A 111 9.28 18.00 7.09
CA GLY A 111 7.84 17.74 7.08
C GLY A 111 7.44 16.92 5.87
N TRP A 112 6.42 16.08 5.99
CA TRP A 112 5.78 15.42 4.86
C TRP A 112 4.28 15.40 5.01
N SER A 113 3.57 15.43 3.89
CA SER A 113 2.11 15.33 3.86
C SER A 113 1.64 14.57 2.62
N ALA A 114 0.56 13.83 2.77
CA ALA A 114 -0.08 13.04 1.72
C ALA A 114 -1.62 13.10 1.84
N GLN A 115 -2.30 13.07 0.71
CA GLN A 115 -3.76 13.09 0.62
C GLN A 115 -4.30 11.76 0.14
N VAL A 116 -5.42 11.32 0.71
CA VAL A 116 -6.11 10.12 0.26
C VAL A 116 -6.51 10.25 -1.21
N GLN A 117 -6.33 9.17 -1.97
CA GLN A 117 -6.71 9.12 -3.38
C GLN A 117 -8.06 8.42 -3.52
N PRO A 118 -8.92 8.87 -4.47
CA PRO A 118 -10.15 8.16 -4.81
C PRO A 118 -9.87 6.72 -5.25
N THR A 119 -10.73 5.77 -4.88
CA THR A 119 -10.55 4.34 -5.19
C THR A 119 -10.52 4.05 -6.70
N ASP A 120 -11.23 4.85 -7.48
CA ASP A 120 -11.29 4.81 -8.94
C ASP A 120 -10.16 5.57 -9.63
N SER A 121 -9.32 6.30 -8.87
CA SER A 121 -8.14 6.97 -9.39
C SER A 121 -7.02 5.99 -9.73
N VAL A 122 -6.20 6.38 -10.71
CA VAL A 122 -4.91 5.72 -10.99
C VAL A 122 -3.82 6.15 -10.00
N ASN A 123 -3.98 7.30 -9.33
CA ASN A 123 -3.02 7.79 -8.35
C ASN A 123 -2.97 6.87 -7.14
N GLY A 124 -1.77 6.58 -6.65
CA GLY A 124 -1.57 5.69 -5.53
C GLY A 124 -0.16 5.12 -5.45
N LEU A 125 0.04 4.24 -4.48
CA LEU A 125 1.27 3.46 -4.32
C LEU A 125 1.05 2.08 -4.94
N TYR A 126 1.99 1.67 -5.79
CA TYR A 126 2.00 0.37 -6.45
C TYR A 126 3.34 -0.29 -6.26
N GLU A 127 3.32 -1.61 -6.15
CA GLU A 127 4.50 -2.42 -5.96
C GLU A 127 4.45 -3.72 -6.76
N GLY A 128 5.58 -4.40 -6.82
CA GLY A 128 5.69 -5.71 -7.43
C GLY A 128 7.09 -6.28 -7.29
N THR A 129 7.22 -7.56 -7.60
CA THR A 129 8.52 -8.24 -7.67
C THR A 129 8.72 -8.77 -9.09
N ASP A 130 9.92 -8.64 -9.63
CA ASP A 130 10.25 -9.26 -10.92
C ASP A 130 10.59 -10.75 -10.77
N GLU A 131 10.80 -11.43 -11.89
CA GLU A 131 11.13 -12.87 -11.91
C GLU A 131 12.46 -13.22 -11.23
N ASP A 132 13.37 -12.25 -11.11
CA ASP A 132 14.69 -12.41 -10.48
C ASP A 132 14.67 -12.02 -8.99
N GLY A 133 13.49 -11.70 -8.44
CA GLY A 133 13.33 -11.33 -7.03
C GLY A 133 13.66 -9.87 -6.69
N GLY A 134 13.80 -9.00 -7.69
CA GLY A 134 13.94 -7.56 -7.46
C GLY A 134 12.61 -6.90 -7.12
N HIS A 135 12.62 -5.92 -6.21
CA HIS A 135 11.43 -5.22 -5.75
C HIS A 135 11.25 -3.89 -6.49
N ALA A 136 10.03 -3.61 -6.92
CA ALA A 136 9.63 -2.41 -7.62
C ALA A 136 8.61 -1.64 -6.80
N GLY A 137 8.79 -0.32 -6.70
CA GLY A 137 7.83 0.62 -6.13
C GLY A 137 7.58 1.79 -7.05
N VAL A 138 6.34 2.22 -7.21
CA VAL A 138 6.00 3.47 -7.89
C VAL A 138 4.85 4.20 -7.21
N ILE A 139 5.04 5.51 -7.07
CA ILE A 139 4.02 6.46 -6.67
C ILE A 139 3.49 7.08 -7.96
N ILE A 140 2.22 6.82 -8.27
CA ILE A 140 1.52 7.48 -9.37
C ILE A 140 0.88 8.77 -8.86
N ALA A 141 1.27 9.87 -9.48
CA ALA A 141 0.81 11.24 -9.24
C ALA A 141 0.94 12.02 -10.56
N ASP A 142 0.72 13.34 -10.53
CA ASP A 142 0.99 14.22 -11.68
C ASP A 142 2.41 14.03 -12.25
N VAL A 143 3.39 13.79 -11.36
CA VAL A 143 4.75 13.38 -11.71
C VAL A 143 5.03 12.04 -11.03
N PRO A 144 5.00 10.92 -11.77
CA PRO A 144 5.28 9.61 -11.20
C PRO A 144 6.73 9.48 -10.74
N GLN A 145 6.94 8.83 -9.60
CA GLN A 145 8.26 8.53 -9.07
C GLN A 145 8.30 7.09 -8.59
N GLY A 146 9.28 6.32 -9.09
CA GLY A 146 9.40 4.93 -8.74
C GLY A 146 10.78 4.38 -9.07
N VAL A 147 11.08 3.25 -8.46
CA VAL A 147 12.39 2.62 -8.53
C VAL A 147 12.25 1.11 -8.46
N PHE A 148 13.15 0.45 -9.16
CA PHE A 148 13.38 -0.98 -9.08
C PHE A 148 14.71 -1.20 -8.38
N ILE A 149 14.70 -2.08 -7.38
CA ILE A 149 15.86 -2.48 -6.60
C ILE A 149 16.10 -3.96 -6.88
N SER A 150 17.19 -4.28 -7.56
CA SER A 150 17.54 -5.68 -7.84
C SER A 150 18.01 -6.40 -6.57
N GLY A 151 17.28 -7.45 -6.17
CA GLY A 151 17.55 -8.21 -4.94
C GLY A 151 18.99 -8.75 -4.77
N PRO A 152 19.72 -9.17 -5.82
CA PRO A 152 21.08 -9.69 -5.65
C PRO A 152 22.21 -8.65 -5.78
N ARG A 153 21.93 -7.40 -6.17
CA ARG A 153 22.99 -6.42 -6.50
C ARG A 153 22.78 -5.02 -5.92
N ASP A 154 21.65 -4.77 -5.26
CA ASP A 154 21.23 -3.44 -4.82
C ASP A 154 21.33 -2.40 -5.96
N GLU A 155 21.18 -2.85 -7.21
CA GLU A 155 21.18 -1.96 -8.39
C GLU A 155 19.83 -1.26 -8.44
N PHE A 156 19.87 0.08 -8.42
CA PHE A 156 18.72 0.95 -8.54
C PHE A 156 18.49 1.31 -9.99
N SER A 157 17.28 1.06 -10.50
CA SER A 157 16.82 1.60 -11.77
C SER A 157 15.58 2.45 -11.57
N GLN A 158 15.56 3.64 -12.18
CA GLN A 158 14.35 4.44 -12.24
C GLN A 158 13.26 3.67 -12.99
N ILE A 159 12.05 3.66 -12.43
CA ILE A 159 10.85 3.15 -13.09
C ILE A 159 10.20 4.27 -13.90
N THR A 160 9.75 3.91 -15.10
CA THR A 160 8.92 4.77 -15.95
C THR A 160 7.58 4.07 -16.21
N PRO A 161 6.45 4.64 -15.78
CA PRO A 161 5.14 4.13 -16.18
C PRO A 161 4.95 4.18 -17.70
N LEU A 162 4.26 3.19 -18.26
CA LEU A 162 3.89 3.23 -19.67
C LEU A 162 2.70 4.17 -19.86
N PHE A 163 2.79 5.06 -20.86
CA PHE A 163 1.75 6.05 -21.14
C PHE A 163 0.81 5.60 -22.28
N PRO A 164 -0.51 5.85 -22.17
CA PRO A 164 -1.20 6.38 -20.99
C PRO A 164 -1.17 5.38 -19.81
N VAL A 165 -1.12 5.89 -18.57
CA VAL A 165 -1.16 5.03 -17.38
C VAL A 165 -2.58 4.48 -17.23
N ILE A 166 -2.72 3.17 -17.35
CA ILE A 166 -4.00 2.46 -17.26
C ILE A 166 -3.91 1.44 -16.13
N LYS A 167 -4.86 1.50 -15.19
CA LYS A 167 -5.04 0.49 -14.15
C LYS A 167 -5.87 -0.67 -14.71
N THR A 168 -5.26 -1.85 -14.80
CA THR A 168 -5.92 -3.08 -15.26
C THR A 168 -6.05 -4.08 -14.11
N SER A 169 -6.68 -5.22 -14.35
CA SER A 169 -6.70 -6.34 -13.38
C SER A 169 -5.31 -6.92 -13.11
N GLN A 170 -4.34 -6.70 -14.02
CA GLN A 170 -2.95 -7.10 -13.83
C GLN A 170 -2.12 -6.03 -13.12
N GLY A 171 -2.70 -4.86 -12.82
CA GLY A 171 -2.00 -3.70 -12.28
C GLY A 171 -1.70 -2.63 -13.33
N ILE A 172 -0.69 -1.81 -13.05
CA ILE A 172 -0.16 -0.78 -13.94
C ILE A 172 1.13 -1.28 -14.61
N ALA A 173 1.23 -1.11 -15.93
CA ALA A 173 2.43 -1.52 -16.64
C ALA A 173 3.54 -0.48 -16.49
N VAL A 174 4.73 -0.93 -16.10
CA VAL A 174 5.90 -0.08 -15.97
C VAL A 174 7.11 -0.69 -16.67
N LYS A 175 8.12 0.15 -16.90
CA LYS A 175 9.42 -0.29 -17.43
C LYS A 175 10.59 0.27 -16.64
N PHE A 176 11.69 -0.45 -16.67
CA PHE A 176 12.96 -0.09 -16.03
C PHE A 176 14.12 -0.74 -16.80
N THR A 177 15.36 -0.37 -16.50
CA THR A 177 16.55 -0.90 -17.20
C THR A 177 17.53 -1.47 -16.18
N VAL A 178 17.87 -2.75 -16.32
CA VAL A 178 18.92 -3.39 -15.50
C VAL A 178 20.12 -3.64 -16.41
N GLY A 179 21.28 -3.08 -16.08
CA GLY A 179 22.43 -3.03 -16.98
C GLY A 179 22.11 -2.35 -18.32
N LYS A 180 21.88 -3.14 -19.38
CA LYS A 180 21.54 -2.65 -20.73
C LYS A 180 20.21 -3.19 -21.26
N VAL A 181 19.43 -3.86 -20.42
CA VAL A 181 18.20 -4.56 -20.83
C VAL A 181 16.99 -3.81 -20.27
N GLU A 182 16.11 -3.33 -21.15
CA GLU A 182 14.79 -2.83 -20.76
C GLU A 182 13.92 -4.02 -20.33
N ARG A 183 13.34 -3.93 -19.13
CA ARG A 183 12.40 -4.90 -18.58
C ARG A 183 11.05 -4.24 -18.35
N ARG A 184 10.02 -5.08 -18.24
CA ARG A 184 8.64 -4.66 -17.98
C ARG A 184 8.00 -5.59 -16.98
N ILE A 185 7.23 -5.00 -16.08
CA ILE A 185 6.41 -5.70 -15.10
C ILE A 185 5.11 -4.94 -14.92
N ASN A 186 4.09 -5.61 -14.40
CA ASN A 186 2.89 -4.95 -13.92
C ASN A 186 2.96 -4.83 -12.40
N LEU A 187 2.66 -3.64 -11.88
CA LEU A 187 2.64 -3.36 -10.45
C LEU A 187 1.20 -3.31 -9.94
N LEU A 188 0.94 -4.01 -8.85
CA LEU A 188 -0.36 -4.04 -8.18
C LEU A 188 -0.42 -2.92 -7.13
N PRO A 189 -1.61 -2.48 -6.71
CA PRO A 189 -1.72 -1.59 -5.56
C PRO A 189 -0.99 -2.20 -4.37
N ALA A 190 -0.13 -1.41 -3.72
CA ALA A 190 0.64 -1.86 -2.58
C ALA A 190 -0.27 -2.27 -1.41
N ARG A 191 0.15 -3.27 -0.64
CA ARG A 191 -0.64 -3.82 0.46
C ARG A 191 0.23 -4.05 1.71
N PRO A 192 -0.15 -3.49 2.87
CA PRO A 192 0.62 -3.59 4.11
C PRO A 192 0.40 -4.88 4.94
#